data_AF-A0A6C2U6R2-F1
#
_entry.id   AF-A0A6C2U6R2-F1
#
_cell.length_a   1.000
_cell.length_b   1.000
_cell.length_c   1.000
_cell.angle_alpha   90.00
_cell.angle_beta   90.00
_cell.angle_gamma   90.00
#
_symmetry.space_group_name_H-M   'P 1'
#
loop_
_entity.id
_entity.type
_entity.pdbx_description
1 polymer ?
#
loop_
_entity_poly.entity_id
_entity_poly.type
_entity_poly.pdbx_seq_one_letter_code
_entity_poly.pdbx_strand_id
1 'polypeptide(L)'
;MCGPPDAPRAEAFELVTDGLPSYDSATVAYNTAAVVAGGEAVLNKRTVIGLKNLDPESETYRVYKQLIERLNRTYKYHTRPRAGFKSFDGATALTTLFVAYYNFMRPHGSLGGHPPVAIACLKGKRLYPDMWVELLRQAA
;
A
#
# COMPACT_ATOMS: atom_id res chain seq x y z
N MET A 1 -6.12 3.41 -7.68
CA MET A 1 -4.68 3.17 -7.91
C MET A 1 -4.30 3.93 -9.17
N CYS A 2 -3.09 4.51 -9.20
CA CYS A 2 -2.59 5.32 -10.32
C CYS A 2 -2.41 4.56 -11.64
N GLY A 3 -2.63 3.25 -11.67
CA GLY A 3 -2.34 2.41 -12.82
C GLY A 3 -0.88 1.95 -12.82
N PRO A 4 -0.52 0.98 -13.66
CA PRO A 4 0.89 0.65 -13.85
C PRO A 4 1.59 1.82 -14.57
N PRO A 5 2.92 1.97 -14.40
CA PRO A 5 3.63 3.13 -14.94
C PRO A 5 3.58 3.22 -16.47
N ASP A 6 3.41 2.12 -17.17
CA ASP A 6 3.24 2.03 -18.63
C ASP A 6 1.83 2.40 -19.12
N ALA A 7 0.84 2.45 -18.22
CA ALA A 7 -0.53 2.84 -18.53
C ALA A 7 -1.18 3.57 -17.32
N PRO A 8 -0.73 4.79 -16.98
CA PRO A 8 -1.28 5.53 -15.85
C PRO A 8 -2.76 5.87 -16.09
N ARG A 9 -3.57 5.73 -15.04
CA ARG A 9 -5.05 5.81 -15.12
C ARG A 9 -5.66 7.20 -14.90
N ALA A 10 -4.92 8.20 -14.42
CA ALA A 10 -5.49 9.54 -14.18
C ALA A 10 -4.46 10.68 -14.21
N GLU A 11 -4.99 11.90 -14.25
CA GLU A 11 -4.33 13.21 -14.13
C GLU A 11 -3.92 13.43 -12.66
N ALA A 12 -2.61 13.53 -12.39
CA ALA A 12 -1.98 13.84 -11.09
C ALA A 12 -2.55 13.18 -9.80
N PHE A 13 -1.78 12.28 -9.18
CA PHE A 13 -2.08 11.67 -7.87
C PHE A 13 -1.22 12.25 -6.76
N GLU A 14 -1.86 12.61 -5.65
CA GLU A 14 -1.19 13.01 -4.42
C GLU A 14 -0.81 11.77 -3.59
N LEU A 15 0.50 11.53 -3.45
CA LEU A 15 1.07 10.45 -2.65
C LEU A 15 1.53 11.01 -1.30
N VAL A 16 0.76 10.76 -0.25
CA VAL A 16 1.12 11.16 1.12
C VAL A 16 1.97 10.08 1.79
N THR A 17 3.14 10.44 2.28
CA THR A 17 4.11 9.50 2.85
C THR A 17 4.53 9.90 4.26
N ASP A 18 5.09 8.93 5.00
CA ASP A 18 5.93 9.26 6.15
C ASP A 18 7.32 9.74 5.69
N GLY A 19 8.18 10.08 6.64
CA GLY A 19 9.52 10.61 6.37
C GLY A 19 10.57 9.62 5.87
N LEU A 20 10.20 8.39 5.46
CA LEU A 20 11.16 7.39 5.00
C LEU A 20 11.66 7.71 3.58
N PRO A 21 13.00 7.78 3.34
CA PRO A 21 13.55 8.15 2.03
C PRO A 21 13.23 7.19 0.89
N SER A 22 12.83 5.95 1.17
CA SER A 22 12.49 4.97 0.11
C SER A 22 11.34 5.44 -0.78
N TYR A 23 10.46 6.31 -0.26
CA TYR A 23 9.36 6.86 -1.06
C TYR A 23 9.83 7.85 -2.12
N ASP A 24 10.95 8.55 -1.90
CA ASP A 24 11.55 9.44 -2.90
C ASP A 24 12.00 8.63 -4.11
N SER A 25 12.77 7.57 -3.87
CA SER A 25 13.24 6.67 -4.92
C SER A 25 12.08 6.02 -5.67
N ALA A 26 11.03 5.58 -4.95
CA ALA A 26 9.86 4.96 -5.57
C ALA A 26 9.06 5.95 -6.44
N THR A 27 8.89 7.20 -5.97
CA THR A 27 8.19 8.25 -6.73
C THR A 27 8.93 8.58 -8.02
N VAL A 28 10.26 8.78 -7.92
CA VAL A 28 11.11 9.06 -9.09
C VAL A 28 11.08 7.90 -10.07
N ALA A 29 11.24 6.66 -9.59
CA ALA A 29 11.22 5.48 -10.46
C ALA A 29 9.90 5.34 -11.22
N TYR A 30 8.76 5.52 -10.52
CA TYR A 30 7.45 5.43 -11.15
C TYR A 30 7.23 6.53 -12.21
N ASN A 31 7.48 7.79 -11.85
CA ASN A 31 7.31 8.91 -12.78
C ASN A 31 8.26 8.81 -13.97
N THR A 32 9.50 8.35 -13.77
CA THR A 32 10.46 8.11 -14.86
C THR A 32 9.94 7.04 -15.81
N ALA A 33 9.46 5.92 -15.29
CA ALA A 33 8.89 4.85 -16.11
C ALA A 33 7.65 5.33 -16.89
N ALA A 34 6.80 6.16 -16.29
CA ALA A 34 5.65 6.77 -16.97
C ALA A 34 6.05 7.69 -18.12
N VAL A 35 7.06 8.53 -17.92
CA VAL A 35 7.59 9.41 -18.97
C VAL A 35 8.23 8.59 -20.10
N VAL A 36 8.99 7.54 -19.78
CA VAL A 36 9.58 6.64 -20.79
C VAL A 36 8.52 5.92 -21.62
N ALA A 37 7.37 5.59 -21.01
CA ALA A 37 6.23 5.00 -21.71
C ALA A 37 5.41 6.00 -22.54
N GLY A 38 5.82 7.28 -22.60
CA GLY A 38 5.14 8.34 -23.35
C GLY A 38 4.01 9.05 -22.58
N GLY A 39 3.90 8.82 -21.27
CA GLY A 39 3.00 9.55 -20.37
C GLY A 39 3.67 10.76 -19.69
N GLU A 40 2.97 11.36 -18.72
CA GLU A 40 3.49 12.45 -17.90
C GLU A 40 3.85 11.97 -16.48
N ALA A 41 4.58 12.79 -15.72
CA ALA A 41 4.81 12.53 -14.31
C ALA A 41 3.50 12.72 -13.54
N VAL A 42 3.02 11.64 -12.92
CA VAL A 42 1.67 11.61 -12.32
C VAL A 42 1.72 11.65 -10.78
N LEU A 43 2.79 11.20 -10.14
CA LEU A 43 2.85 11.17 -8.67
C LEU A 43 3.45 12.47 -8.11
N ASN A 44 2.62 13.20 -7.36
CA ASN A 44 3.02 14.33 -6.53
C ASN A 44 3.21 13.85 -5.08
N LYS A 45 4.45 13.81 -4.59
CA LYS A 45 4.74 13.33 -3.23
C LYS A 45 4.55 14.45 -2.19
N ARG A 46 3.81 14.16 -1.13
CA ARG A 46 3.64 15.00 0.06
C ARG A 46 4.21 14.28 1.27
N THR A 47 5.13 14.91 1.98
CA THR A 47 5.82 14.26 3.11
C THR A 47 5.33 14.86 4.42
N VAL A 48 4.82 14.02 5.33
CA VAL A 48 4.37 14.49 6.64
C VAL A 48 5.29 13.95 7.74
N ILE A 49 6.13 14.82 8.31
CA ILE A 49 7.10 14.48 9.35
C ILE A 49 6.76 15.14 10.68
N GLY A 50 7.01 14.43 11.78
CA GLY A 50 6.95 15.01 13.12
C GLY A 50 5.58 14.99 13.79
N LEU A 51 5.52 15.58 14.99
CA LEU A 51 4.33 15.66 15.84
C LEU A 51 3.74 17.08 15.91
N LYS A 52 4.29 18.06 15.19
CA LYS A 52 3.84 19.46 15.23
C LYS A 52 3.50 19.94 13.82
N ASN A 53 2.48 20.80 13.70
CA ASN A 53 2.14 21.46 12.44
C ASN A 53 3.10 22.62 12.28
N LEU A 54 4.29 22.35 11.74
CA LEU A 54 5.32 23.37 11.55
C LEU A 54 5.19 24.08 10.20
N ASP A 55 4.41 23.51 9.28
CA ASP A 55 4.19 24.01 7.94
C ASP A 55 2.76 23.70 7.44
N PRO A 56 2.23 24.46 6.45
CA PRO A 56 0.87 24.30 5.93
C PRO A 56 0.60 22.95 5.24
N GLU A 57 1.62 22.31 4.67
CA GLU A 57 1.52 21.00 4.03
C GLU A 57 1.30 19.92 5.10
N SER A 58 2.10 19.94 6.16
CA SER A 58 1.93 19.08 7.33
C SER A 58 0.56 19.25 7.97
N GLU A 59 0.01 20.47 8.06
CA GLU A 59 -1.34 20.70 8.59
C GLU A 59 -2.42 20.05 7.74
N THR A 60 -2.35 20.23 6.41
CA THR A 60 -3.33 19.70 5.45
C THR A 60 -3.33 18.18 5.42
N TYR A 61 -2.15 17.55 5.40
CA TYR A 61 -2.01 16.11 5.19
C TYR A 61 -1.88 15.31 6.49
N ARG A 62 -1.91 15.96 7.67
CA ARG A 62 -1.75 15.30 8.98
C ARG A 62 -2.73 14.17 9.25
N VAL A 63 -3.97 14.33 8.78
CA VAL A 63 -5.03 13.33 8.97
C VAL A 63 -4.60 11.95 8.45
N TYR A 64 -3.82 11.92 7.37
CA TYR A 64 -3.33 10.68 6.75
C TYR A 64 -2.19 10.04 7.54
N LYS A 65 -1.42 10.82 8.31
CA LYS A 65 -0.30 10.30 9.12
C LYS A 65 -0.77 9.24 10.10
N GLN A 66 -1.93 9.44 10.74
CA GLN A 66 -2.50 8.47 11.68
C GLN A 66 -2.88 7.14 11.00
N LEU A 67 -3.32 7.19 9.72
CA LEU A 67 -3.59 5.99 8.94
C LEU A 67 -2.31 5.21 8.64
N ILE A 68 -1.25 5.91 8.21
CA ILE A 68 0.06 5.30 7.92
C ILE A 68 0.69 4.70 9.20
N GLU A 69 0.67 5.44 10.32
CA GLU A 69 1.17 4.95 11.61
C GLU A 69 0.40 3.71 12.09
N ARG A 70 -0.93 3.69 11.91
CA ARG A 70 -1.77 2.53 12.24
C ARG A 70 -1.46 1.32 11.34
N LEU A 71 -1.25 1.54 10.05
CA LEU A 71 -0.85 0.51 9.10
C LEU A 71 0.51 -0.09 9.50
N ASN A 72 1.52 0.75 9.71
CA ASN A 72 2.87 0.34 10.10
C ASN A 72 2.89 -0.44 11.41
N ARG A 73 2.07 -0.03 12.39
CA ARG A 73 1.91 -0.77 13.66
C ARG A 73 1.29 -2.15 13.44
N THR A 74 0.26 -2.23 12.58
CA THR A 74 -0.39 -3.51 12.22
C THR A 74 0.60 -4.43 11.49
N TYR A 75 1.37 -3.90 10.55
CA TYR A 75 2.40 -4.65 9.84
C TYR A 75 3.45 -5.24 10.81
N LYS A 76 4.00 -4.40 11.70
CA LYS A 76 4.96 -4.83 12.74
C LYS A 76 4.38 -5.88 13.68
N TYR A 77 3.09 -5.78 14.02
CA TYR A 77 2.41 -6.79 14.84
C TYR A 77 2.39 -8.17 14.15
N HIS A 78 2.17 -8.23 12.83
CA HIS A 78 2.20 -9.49 12.10
C HIS A 78 3.61 -10.04 11.87
N THR A 79 4.63 -9.18 11.72
CA THR A 79 6.00 -9.63 11.39
C THR A 79 6.85 -9.97 12.62
N ARG A 80 6.67 -9.29 13.76
CA ARG A 80 7.46 -9.53 14.99
C ARG A 80 7.40 -10.98 15.51
N PRO A 81 6.24 -11.66 15.57
CA PRO A 81 6.17 -13.05 16.04
C PRO A 81 6.95 -14.04 15.17
N ARG A 82 7.29 -13.66 13.93
CA ARG A 82 8.03 -14.50 12.98
C ARG A 82 9.55 -14.34 13.07
N ALA A 83 10.05 -13.68 14.12
CA ALA A 83 11.46 -13.33 14.32
C ALA A 83 12.04 -12.50 13.16
N GLY A 84 11.24 -11.61 12.58
CA GLY A 84 11.64 -10.79 11.44
C GLY A 84 11.65 -11.58 10.13
N PHE A 85 12.63 -11.30 9.26
CA PHE A 85 12.60 -11.75 7.88
C PHE A 85 13.54 -12.91 7.54
N LYS A 86 14.56 -13.20 8.36
CA LYS A 86 15.59 -14.28 8.24
C LYS A 86 16.37 -14.36 6.91
N SER A 87 15.73 -14.15 5.77
CA SER A 87 16.28 -14.04 4.41
C SER A 87 15.49 -13.00 3.59
N PHE A 88 16.02 -12.60 2.45
CA PHE A 88 15.32 -11.71 1.52
C PHE A 88 14.03 -12.34 0.97
N ASP A 89 14.06 -13.63 0.66
CA ASP A 89 12.88 -14.38 0.21
C ASP A 89 11.81 -14.44 1.30
N GLY A 90 12.22 -14.59 2.56
CA GLY A 90 11.32 -14.51 3.71
C GLY A 90 10.69 -13.12 3.86
N ALA A 91 11.47 -12.05 3.62
CA ALA A 91 10.95 -10.68 3.58
C ALA A 91 9.89 -10.51 2.49
N THR A 92 10.19 -10.98 1.29
CA THR A 92 9.29 -10.90 0.13
C THR A 92 8.02 -11.67 0.40
N ALA A 93 8.12 -12.95 0.80
CA ALA A 93 6.95 -13.79 1.08
C ALA A 93 6.06 -13.20 2.18
N LEU A 94 6.63 -12.77 3.31
CA LEU A 94 5.86 -12.21 4.42
C LEU A 94 5.19 -10.88 4.07
N THR A 95 5.89 -10.04 3.30
CA THR A 95 5.33 -8.76 2.84
C THR A 95 4.19 -8.99 1.86
N THR A 96 4.38 -9.88 0.87
CA THR A 96 3.37 -10.23 -0.13
C THR A 96 2.12 -10.83 0.52
N LEU A 97 2.28 -11.77 1.45
CA LEU A 97 1.15 -12.36 2.19
C LEU A 97 0.43 -11.31 3.03
N PHE A 98 1.15 -10.38 3.66
CA PHE A 98 0.51 -9.30 4.41
C PHE A 98 -0.29 -8.36 3.50
N VAL A 99 0.28 -7.95 2.37
CA VAL A 99 -0.39 -7.08 1.38
C VAL A 99 -1.65 -7.76 0.85
N ALA A 100 -1.55 -9.04 0.47
CA ALA A 100 -2.68 -9.80 -0.04
C ALA A 100 -3.81 -9.89 1.00
N TYR A 101 -3.47 -10.24 2.24
CA TYR A 101 -4.42 -10.29 3.34
C TYR A 101 -5.06 -8.92 3.62
N TYR A 102 -4.25 -7.88 3.79
CA TYR A 102 -4.72 -6.58 4.26
C TYR A 102 -5.60 -5.87 3.22
N ASN A 103 -5.25 -5.97 1.93
CA ASN A 103 -5.91 -5.24 0.85
C ASN A 103 -7.10 -5.99 0.24
N PHE A 104 -7.10 -7.32 0.22
CA PHE A 104 -8.11 -8.09 -0.50
C PHE A 104 -9.01 -8.96 0.39
N MET A 105 -8.55 -9.35 1.59
CA MET A 105 -9.24 -10.35 2.41
C MET A 105 -9.77 -9.78 3.74
N ARG A 106 -8.99 -8.91 4.39
CA ARG A 106 -9.27 -8.42 5.73
C ARG A 106 -10.47 -7.46 5.70
N PRO A 107 -11.51 -7.68 6.51
CA PRO A 107 -12.60 -6.71 6.67
C PRO A 107 -12.12 -5.48 7.47
N HIS A 108 -12.50 -4.27 7.05
CA HIS A 108 -12.20 -3.04 7.75
C HIS A 108 -13.47 -2.35 8.24
N GLY A 109 -13.53 -2.03 9.53
CA GLY A 109 -14.71 -1.37 10.12
C GLY A 109 -15.03 0.00 9.50
N SER A 110 -13.99 0.78 9.15
CA SER A 110 -14.16 2.05 8.44
C SER A 110 -14.70 1.90 7.01
N LEU A 111 -14.69 0.68 6.46
CA LEU A 111 -15.21 0.34 5.13
C LEU A 111 -16.46 -0.54 5.22
N GLY A 112 -17.19 -0.49 6.34
CA GLY A 112 -18.43 -1.28 6.51
C GLY A 112 -18.20 -2.79 6.51
N GLY A 113 -16.99 -3.25 6.86
CA GLY A 113 -16.63 -4.67 6.83
C GLY A 113 -16.09 -5.16 5.49
N HIS A 114 -15.88 -4.26 4.51
CA HIS A 114 -15.26 -4.60 3.24
C HIS A 114 -13.73 -4.48 3.28
N PRO A 115 -13.01 -5.21 2.40
CA PRO A 115 -11.59 -4.98 2.18
C PRO A 115 -11.34 -3.69 1.39
N PRO A 116 -10.13 -3.09 1.45
CA PRO A 116 -9.80 -1.87 0.72
C PRO A 116 -9.95 -2.02 -0.79
N VAL A 117 -9.65 -3.20 -1.32
CA VAL A 117 -9.81 -3.52 -2.73
C VAL A 117 -10.60 -4.82 -2.84
N ALA A 118 -11.86 -4.71 -3.28
CA ALA A 118 -12.68 -5.87 -3.57
C ALA A 118 -12.29 -6.46 -4.94
N ILE A 119 -11.98 -7.75 -4.98
CA ILE A 119 -11.66 -8.47 -6.21
C ILE A 119 -12.71 -9.54 -6.50
N ALA A 120 -13.00 -9.75 -7.78
CA ALA A 120 -14.11 -10.60 -8.23
C ALA A 120 -13.99 -12.05 -7.76
N CYS A 121 -12.78 -12.62 -7.78
CA CYS A 121 -12.54 -14.01 -7.40
C CYS A 121 -12.86 -14.30 -5.92
N LEU A 122 -12.76 -13.30 -5.04
CA LEU A 122 -13.06 -13.45 -3.61
C LEU A 122 -14.51 -13.15 -3.25
N LYS A 123 -15.35 -12.78 -4.22
CA LYS A 123 -16.75 -12.43 -3.97
C LYS A 123 -17.50 -13.61 -3.36
N GLY A 124 -18.17 -13.37 -2.22
CA GLY A 124 -18.95 -14.38 -1.51
C GLY A 124 -18.14 -15.39 -0.69
N LYS A 125 -16.80 -15.35 -0.73
CA LYS A 125 -15.96 -16.16 0.16
C LYS A 125 -16.00 -15.56 1.57
N ARG A 126 -16.17 -16.40 2.58
CA ARG A 126 -16.23 -15.97 4.00
C ARG A 126 -15.06 -16.48 4.83
N LEU A 127 -14.52 -17.65 4.49
CA LEU A 127 -13.41 -18.27 5.21
C LEU A 127 -12.08 -17.86 4.58
N TYR A 128 -11.11 -17.48 5.41
CA TYR A 128 -9.77 -17.12 4.94
C TYR A 128 -9.06 -18.26 4.17
N PRO A 129 -9.16 -19.55 4.57
CA PRO A 129 -8.60 -20.65 3.77
C PRO A 129 -9.13 -20.68 2.34
N ASP A 130 -10.43 -20.52 2.14
CA ASP A 130 -11.04 -20.52 0.80
C ASP A 130 -10.55 -19.35 -0.05
N MET A 131 -10.39 -18.18 0.58
CA MET A 131 -9.85 -17.00 -0.09
C MET A 131 -8.39 -17.22 -0.52
N TRP A 132 -7.57 -17.83 0.33
CA TRP A 132 -6.17 -18.14 0.00
C TRP A 132 -6.06 -19.13 -1.14
N VAL A 133 -6.86 -20.21 -1.10
CA VAL A 133 -6.89 -21.18 -2.18
C VAL A 133 -7.26 -20.50 -3.50
N GLU A 134 -8.23 -19.60 -3.48
CA GLU A 134 -8.64 -18.88 -4.69
C GLU A 134 -7.56 -17.92 -5.20
N LEU A 135 -6.91 -17.16 -4.31
CA LEU A 135 -5.78 -16.31 -4.69
C LEU A 135 -4.63 -17.10 -5.30
N LEU A 136 -4.31 -18.27 -4.74
CA LEU A 136 -3.27 -19.16 -5.26
C LEU A 136 -3.64 -19.73 -6.63
N ARG A 137 -4.91 -20.07 -6.86
CA ARG A 137 -5.39 -20.51 -8.19
C ARG A 137 -5.25 -19.43 -9.27
N GLN A 138 -5.45 -18.16 -8.92
CA GLN A 138 -5.33 -17.05 -9.87
C GLN A 138 -3.87 -16.69 -10.19
N ALA A 139 -2.92 -17.14 -9.35
CA ALA A 139 -1.49 -16.88 -9.50
C ALA A 139 -0.74 -18.03 -10.20
N ALA A 140 -1.38 -19.19 -10.37
CA ALA A 140 -0.85 -20.38 -11.04
C ALA A 140 -1.20 -20.36 -12.54
#